data_AF-A0A8T0A5B6-F1
#
_entry.id   AF-A0A8T0A5B6-F1
#
_cell.length_a   1.000
_cell.length_b   1.000
_cell.length_c   1.000
_cell.angle_alpha   90.00
_cell.angle_beta   90.00
_cell.angle_gamma   90.00
#
_symmetry.space_group_name_H-M   'P 1'
#
loop_
_entity.id
_entity.type
_entity.pdbx_description
1 polymer ?
#
loop_
_entity_poly.entity_id
_entity_poly.type
_entity_poly.pdbx_seq_one_letter_code
_entity_poly.pdbx_strand_id
1 'polypeptide(L)'
;MAVFINGRDLKNIFRHYVLFSLFALPWHFLNIGTKHPSSEYKLKNIEKINKIQIEKIENTNNLLTSVLLPRIEIINEQNIMPTLPPFLPKIDENTKFLLMQIPKNWNGECGGLANQMWRLAVLFSMAKSIGRFPGISNTSTWTCDKLNSPNEIENTFPILYSSLRYLQTDPSTSVYDNLFEANCCRYINITNIFNKYKQNYLIVPPPPQSPKFLENVNAEIRQLFRFSKKINIKVAAYIDELITWKGFSFLGLYSVDQSSHKFCVHTRRGDFGPPKWPMHARTEKNFTENAIKFILGYLHEKYKILNISIVLLGEDKDFLRELNISQEQRNKIYIPKAMNRGEDMCFGIWACDSLLLTASSSTYAWWIGYLLEQTNAKHKIFHNF
;
A
#
# COMPACT_ATOMS: atom_id res chain seq x y z
N MET A 1 9.49 -14.12 1.54
CA MET A 1 10.18 -14.98 0.55
C MET A 1 9.88 -14.39 -0.83
N ALA A 2 10.77 -13.55 -1.35
CA ALA A 2 10.61 -12.91 -2.66
C ALA A 2 10.83 -13.95 -3.78
N VAL A 3 10.05 -13.86 -4.85
CA VAL A 3 10.16 -14.76 -6.01
C VAL A 3 10.73 -13.95 -7.17
N PHE A 4 11.87 -14.40 -7.68
CA PHE A 4 12.62 -13.73 -8.74
C PHE A 4 12.10 -14.11 -10.13
N ILE A 5 11.98 -13.13 -11.01
CA ILE A 5 11.64 -13.34 -12.43
C ILE A 5 12.85 -12.87 -13.24
N ASN A 6 13.58 -13.80 -13.86
CA ASN A 6 14.72 -13.47 -14.71
C ASN A 6 14.24 -13.28 -16.16
N GLY A 7 14.56 -12.16 -16.78
CA GLY A 7 14.12 -11.81 -18.14
C GLY A 7 14.63 -12.72 -19.27
N ARG A 8 15.55 -13.66 -18.99
CA ARG A 8 16.11 -14.58 -20.00
C ARG A 8 15.28 -15.86 -20.22
N ASP A 9 14.41 -16.25 -19.29
CA ASP A 9 13.65 -17.52 -19.39
C ASP A 9 12.41 -17.45 -20.29
N LEU A 10 12.09 -16.26 -20.83
CA LEU A 10 10.87 -16.03 -21.62
C LEU A 10 10.97 -16.41 -23.11
N LYS A 11 12.11 -16.94 -23.58
CA LYS A 11 12.31 -17.25 -25.02
C LYS A 11 11.96 -18.68 -25.47
N ASN A 12 11.66 -19.62 -24.57
CA ASN A 12 11.56 -21.06 -24.94
C ASN A 12 10.29 -21.77 -24.47
N ILE A 13 9.10 -21.19 -24.64
CA ILE A 13 7.83 -21.93 -24.47
C ILE A 13 6.88 -21.64 -25.63
N PHE A 14 7.11 -22.32 -26.75
CA PHE A 14 6.12 -22.54 -27.80
C PHE A 14 6.31 -23.94 -28.37
N ARG A 15 5.50 -24.91 -27.92
CA ARG A 15 5.10 -26.08 -28.71
C ARG A 15 4.06 -26.94 -27.96
N HIS A 16 2.96 -27.24 -28.67
CA HIS A 16 1.87 -28.19 -28.38
C HIS A 16 0.82 -27.65 -27.38
N TYR A 17 -0.50 -27.63 -27.64
CA TYR A 17 -1.40 -28.60 -28.29
C TYR A 17 -2.57 -27.94 -29.04
N VAL A 18 -3.26 -28.78 -29.83
CA VAL A 18 -4.33 -28.52 -30.81
C VAL A 18 -5.62 -29.30 -30.44
N LEU A 19 -6.79 -28.72 -30.73
CA LEU A 19 -8.16 -29.28 -31.00
C LEU A 19 -9.02 -29.95 -29.90
N PHE A 20 -10.27 -29.45 -29.72
CA PHE A 20 -11.62 -30.05 -30.06
C PHE A 20 -12.76 -29.22 -29.39
N SER A 21 -13.62 -28.50 -30.13
CA SER A 21 -15.01 -28.81 -30.61
C SER A 21 -16.07 -29.07 -29.51
N LEU A 22 -17.01 -28.12 -29.27
CA LEU A 22 -18.43 -28.07 -29.70
C LEU A 22 -19.43 -29.01 -28.98
N PHE A 23 -20.47 -28.44 -28.34
CA PHE A 23 -21.90 -28.82 -28.49
C PHE A 23 -22.83 -27.75 -27.88
N ALA A 24 -24.00 -27.57 -28.49
CA ALA A 24 -25.00 -26.55 -28.21
C ALA A 24 -26.43 -27.16 -28.09
N LEU A 25 -27.33 -26.37 -27.48
CA LEU A 25 -28.82 -26.34 -27.55
C LEU A 25 -29.64 -27.33 -26.68
N PRO A 26 -30.97 -27.10 -26.41
CA PRO A 26 -31.76 -25.84 -26.39
C PRO A 26 -32.80 -25.71 -25.22
N TRP A 27 -33.47 -24.55 -25.24
CA TRP A 27 -34.70 -24.10 -24.54
C TRP A 27 -35.92 -25.06 -24.49
N HIS A 28 -36.77 -24.92 -23.44
CA HIS A 28 -38.21 -24.64 -23.62
C HIS A 28 -38.93 -24.08 -22.37
N PHE A 29 -39.97 -23.27 -22.63
CA PHE A 29 -40.91 -22.59 -21.72
C PHE A 29 -42.00 -23.53 -21.19
N LEU A 30 -42.61 -23.21 -20.04
CA LEU A 30 -44.05 -23.39 -19.82
C LEU A 30 -44.59 -22.47 -18.72
N ASN A 31 -45.74 -21.89 -19.04
CA ASN A 31 -46.46 -20.80 -18.38
C ASN A 31 -47.82 -21.38 -17.97
N ILE A 32 -48.22 -21.35 -16.70
CA ILE A 32 -49.60 -21.66 -16.28
C ILE A 32 -50.01 -20.69 -15.17
N GLY A 33 -51.19 -20.09 -15.37
CA GLY A 33 -51.76 -19.04 -14.54
C GLY A 33 -52.72 -19.51 -13.43
N THR A 34 -52.95 -18.52 -12.56
CA THR A 34 -54.18 -18.12 -11.85
C THR A 34 -54.89 -19.07 -10.87
N LYS A 35 -54.98 -18.62 -9.60
CA LYS A 35 -56.24 -18.48 -8.83
C LYS A 35 -56.00 -17.62 -7.57
N HIS A 36 -56.84 -16.60 -7.38
CA HIS A 36 -56.85 -15.69 -6.24
C HIS A 36 -57.76 -16.22 -5.11
N PRO A 37 -57.34 -16.15 -3.82
CA PRO A 37 -58.26 -16.16 -2.70
C PRO A 37 -58.34 -14.80 -1.98
N SER A 38 -59.40 -14.70 -1.18
CA SER A 38 -60.06 -13.54 -0.56
C SER A 38 -59.20 -12.56 0.26
N SER A 39 -59.71 -11.33 0.37
CA SER A 39 -59.10 -10.13 0.95
C SER A 39 -58.85 -10.17 2.47
N GLU A 40 -59.45 -11.10 3.21
CA GLU A 40 -59.25 -11.22 4.66
C GLU A 40 -58.04 -12.09 5.05
N TYR A 41 -57.65 -13.02 4.18
CA TYR A 41 -56.40 -13.78 4.33
C TYR A 41 -55.16 -12.96 3.95
N LYS A 42 -55.36 -11.87 3.19
CA LYS A 42 -54.27 -10.96 2.77
C LYS A 42 -53.75 -10.11 3.93
N LEU A 43 -54.59 -9.61 4.83
CA LEU A 43 -54.14 -8.71 5.91
C LEU A 43 -53.28 -9.43 6.98
N LYS A 44 -53.68 -10.63 7.43
CA LYS A 44 -52.87 -11.45 8.35
C LYS A 44 -51.56 -11.96 7.72
N ASN A 45 -51.56 -12.24 6.41
CA ASN A 45 -50.34 -12.62 5.72
C ASN A 45 -49.44 -11.40 5.42
N ILE A 46 -49.97 -10.21 5.19
CA ILE A 46 -49.18 -8.98 5.00
C ILE A 46 -48.48 -8.59 6.31
N GLU A 47 -49.14 -8.67 7.46
CA GLU A 47 -48.48 -8.42 8.75
C GLU A 47 -47.40 -9.48 9.05
N LYS A 48 -47.66 -10.75 8.73
CA LYS A 48 -46.67 -11.82 8.91
C LYS A 48 -45.50 -11.70 7.94
N ILE A 49 -45.75 -11.31 6.69
CA ILE A 49 -44.72 -11.04 5.67
C ILE A 49 -43.91 -9.79 6.02
N ASN A 50 -44.55 -8.72 6.51
CA ASN A 50 -43.86 -7.51 6.96
C ASN A 50 -43.00 -7.79 8.20
N LYS A 51 -43.50 -8.59 9.15
CA LYS A 51 -42.72 -9.00 10.33
C LYS A 51 -41.54 -9.89 9.94
N ILE A 52 -41.73 -10.86 9.04
CA ILE A 52 -40.64 -11.68 8.50
C ILE A 52 -39.66 -10.85 7.67
N GLN A 53 -40.12 -9.86 6.88
CA GLN A 53 -39.24 -8.97 6.13
C GLN A 53 -38.44 -8.05 7.06
N ILE A 54 -39.05 -7.49 8.10
CA ILE A 54 -38.36 -6.67 9.11
C ILE A 54 -37.35 -7.51 9.88
N GLU A 55 -37.71 -8.71 10.32
CA GLU A 55 -36.82 -9.61 11.04
C GLU A 55 -35.68 -10.15 10.15
N LYS A 56 -35.94 -10.29 8.84
CA LYS A 56 -34.91 -10.63 7.84
C LYS A 56 -34.03 -9.42 7.50
N ILE A 57 -34.56 -8.20 7.50
CA ILE A 57 -33.79 -6.96 7.33
C ILE A 57 -32.93 -6.71 8.57
N GLU A 58 -33.45 -6.91 9.78
CA GLU A 58 -32.69 -6.80 11.03
C GLU A 58 -31.62 -7.90 11.14
N ASN A 59 -31.93 -9.14 10.77
CA ASN A 59 -30.92 -10.20 10.70
C ASN A 59 -29.89 -9.93 9.60
N THR A 60 -30.27 -9.37 8.44
CA THR A 60 -29.32 -9.02 7.38
C THR A 60 -28.45 -7.84 7.77
N ASN A 61 -29.02 -6.86 8.49
CA ASN A 61 -28.28 -5.73 9.07
C ASN A 61 -27.31 -6.22 10.14
N ASN A 62 -27.73 -7.09 11.06
CA ASN A 62 -26.87 -7.70 12.08
C ASN A 62 -25.79 -8.61 11.47
N LEU A 63 -26.10 -9.32 10.37
CA LEU A 63 -25.12 -10.10 9.62
C LEU A 63 -24.13 -9.18 8.90
N LEU A 64 -24.59 -8.07 8.30
CA LEU A 64 -23.75 -7.02 7.71
C LEU A 64 -22.83 -6.40 8.77
N THR A 65 -23.32 -6.08 9.98
CA THR A 65 -22.44 -5.63 11.07
C THR A 65 -21.44 -6.72 11.46
N SER A 66 -21.86 -7.98 11.61
CA SER A 66 -20.97 -9.07 12.05
C SER A 66 -19.91 -9.50 11.01
N VAL A 67 -20.20 -9.34 9.71
CA VAL A 67 -19.29 -9.73 8.60
C VAL A 67 -18.38 -8.57 8.17
N LEU A 68 -18.79 -7.32 8.37
CA LEU A 68 -17.95 -6.14 8.11
C LEU A 68 -16.98 -5.81 9.26
N LEU A 69 -17.18 -6.37 10.46
CA LEU A 69 -16.41 -6.03 11.64
C LEU A 69 -15.08 -6.79 11.90
N PRO A 70 -14.64 -7.86 11.21
CA PRO A 70 -13.32 -8.43 11.51
C PRO A 70 -12.15 -7.53 11.08
N ARG A 71 -12.39 -6.51 10.24
CA ARG A 71 -11.34 -5.60 9.73
C ARG A 71 -11.37 -4.20 10.29
N ILE A 72 -12.42 -3.84 11.02
CA ILE A 72 -12.56 -2.54 11.67
C ILE A 72 -12.89 -2.81 13.12
N GLU A 73 -11.86 -3.05 13.94
CA GLU A 73 -11.98 -2.71 15.35
C GLU A 73 -12.34 -1.22 15.39
N ILE A 74 -13.60 -0.94 15.73
CA ILE A 74 -14.09 0.40 16.01
C ILE A 74 -13.39 0.84 17.30
N ILE A 75 -12.19 1.39 17.16
CA ILE A 75 -11.55 2.18 18.20
C ILE A 75 -12.38 3.46 18.31
N ASN A 76 -13.28 3.45 19.28
CA ASN A 76 -14.05 4.60 19.72
C ASN A 76 -13.12 5.51 20.55
N GLU A 77 -12.13 6.12 19.91
CA GLU A 77 -11.32 7.19 20.49
C GLU A 77 -11.66 8.50 19.79
N GLN A 78 -12.40 9.35 20.49
CA GLN A 78 -12.59 10.75 20.14
C GLN A 78 -11.26 11.48 20.32
N ASN A 79 -10.71 12.10 19.27
CA ASN A 79 -9.66 13.13 19.30
C ASN A 79 -8.56 12.96 20.36
N ILE A 80 -8.06 11.75 20.58
CA ILE A 80 -6.85 11.55 21.36
C ILE A 80 -5.69 11.91 20.43
N MET A 81 -4.99 13.01 20.72
CA MET A 81 -3.68 13.25 20.11
C MET A 81 -2.85 11.98 20.31
N PRO A 82 -2.28 11.38 19.24
CA PRO A 82 -1.62 10.11 19.36
C PRO A 82 -0.53 10.22 20.43
N THR A 83 -0.71 9.48 21.53
CA THR A 83 0.33 9.32 22.53
C THR A 83 1.57 8.79 21.83
N LEU A 84 2.75 9.27 22.24
CA LEU A 84 4.00 8.76 21.68
C LEU A 84 3.98 7.23 21.77
N PRO A 85 4.33 6.52 20.69
CA PRO A 85 4.37 5.07 20.73
C PRO A 85 5.20 4.58 21.92
N PRO A 86 4.78 3.51 22.60
CA PRO A 86 5.40 3.05 23.85
C PRO A 86 6.86 2.62 23.67
N PHE A 87 7.30 2.37 22.44
CA PHE A 87 8.70 2.04 22.11
C PHE A 87 9.62 3.26 22.01
N LEU A 88 9.08 4.49 22.01
CA LEU A 88 9.89 5.70 22.09
C LEU A 88 10.16 6.03 23.55
N PRO A 89 11.42 6.28 23.94
CA PRO A 89 11.73 6.66 25.31
C PRO A 89 11.10 8.01 25.66
N LYS A 90 10.78 8.20 26.93
CA LYS A 90 10.38 9.53 27.44
C LYS A 90 11.55 10.50 27.26
N ILE A 91 11.23 11.71 26.84
CA ILE A 91 12.22 12.78 26.68
C ILE A 91 12.39 13.46 28.05
N ASP A 92 13.64 13.63 28.44
CA ASP A 92 14.10 14.37 29.62
C ASP A 92 15.34 15.21 29.28
N GLU A 93 15.88 15.90 30.28
CA GLU A 93 17.07 16.75 30.17
C GLU A 93 18.36 16.01 29.77
N ASN A 94 18.41 14.69 29.96
CA ASN A 94 19.56 13.84 29.64
C ASN A 94 19.42 13.16 28.26
N THR A 95 18.32 13.41 27.56
CA THR A 95 18.02 12.77 26.29
C THR A 95 19.00 13.22 25.22
N LYS A 96 19.66 12.24 24.60
CA LYS A 96 20.53 12.46 23.44
C LYS A 96 19.78 12.24 22.15
N PHE A 97 20.04 13.07 21.16
CA PHE A 97 19.35 13.04 19.87
C PHE A 97 20.28 12.63 18.74
N LEU A 98 19.71 11.93 17.77
CA LEU A 98 20.24 11.78 16.42
C LEU A 98 19.37 12.64 15.50
N LEU A 99 19.96 13.69 14.94
CA LEU A 99 19.27 14.66 14.12
C LEU A 99 19.66 14.51 12.66
N MET A 100 18.67 14.44 11.77
CA MET A 100 18.91 14.56 10.34
C MET A 100 18.92 16.04 9.96
N GLN A 101 19.95 16.48 9.25
CA GLN A 101 20.02 17.79 8.64
C GLN A 101 19.79 17.67 7.14
N ILE A 102 18.82 18.41 6.61
CA ILE A 102 18.60 18.46 5.16
C ILE A 102 19.60 19.43 4.52
N PRO A 103 20.33 18.98 3.50
CA PRO A 103 21.31 19.82 2.81
C PRO A 103 20.66 21.07 2.19
N LYS A 104 21.28 22.24 2.35
CA LYS A 104 20.77 23.50 1.79
C LYS A 104 20.60 23.44 0.26
N ASN A 105 21.50 22.75 -0.43
CA ASN A 105 21.49 22.58 -1.89
C ASN A 105 20.29 21.77 -2.41
N TRP A 106 19.48 21.17 -1.53
CA TRP A 106 18.22 20.55 -1.95
C TRP A 106 17.13 21.59 -2.23
N ASN A 107 17.30 22.87 -1.88
CA ASN A 107 16.34 23.93 -2.18
C ASN A 107 14.89 23.58 -1.78
N GLY A 108 14.71 22.89 -0.65
CA GLY A 108 13.41 22.40 -0.17
C GLY A 108 12.87 21.15 -0.89
N GLU A 109 13.64 20.54 -1.79
CA GLU A 109 13.26 19.34 -2.52
C GLU A 109 13.66 18.08 -1.75
N CYS A 110 12.72 17.56 -0.98
CA CYS A 110 12.92 16.32 -0.19
C CYS A 110 12.52 15.06 -0.97
N GLY A 111 12.26 15.16 -2.27
CA GLY A 111 11.65 14.11 -3.07
C GLY A 111 10.19 13.83 -2.68
N GLY A 112 9.56 12.87 -3.36
CA GLY A 112 8.17 12.48 -3.07
C GLY A 112 7.99 11.80 -1.71
N LEU A 113 6.73 11.60 -1.31
CA LEU A 113 6.30 11.00 -0.04
C LEU A 113 7.15 9.78 0.37
N ALA A 114 7.31 8.82 -0.53
CA ALA A 114 8.06 7.58 -0.30
C ALA A 114 9.55 7.79 0.04
N ASN A 115 10.21 8.78 -0.57
CA ASN A 115 11.60 9.12 -0.26
C ASN A 115 11.71 9.75 1.13
N GLN A 116 10.71 10.51 1.55
CA GLN A 116 10.65 11.06 2.91
C GLN A 116 10.41 9.96 3.94
N MET A 117 9.44 9.06 3.68
CA MET A 117 9.22 7.87 4.51
C MET A 117 10.51 7.09 4.71
N TRP A 118 11.30 6.90 3.63
CA TRP A 118 12.59 6.22 3.72
C TRP A 118 13.53 6.87 4.73
N ARG A 119 13.77 8.18 4.59
CA ARG A 119 14.72 8.90 5.45
C ARG A 119 14.29 8.87 6.91
N LEU A 120 13.00 9.05 7.17
CA LEU A 120 12.44 9.04 8.52
C LEU A 120 12.52 7.63 9.15
N ALA A 121 12.23 6.58 8.37
CA ALA A 121 12.33 5.20 8.82
C ALA A 121 13.77 4.83 9.21
N VAL A 122 14.74 5.18 8.35
CA VAL A 122 16.15 4.90 8.64
C VAL A 122 16.66 5.75 9.79
N LEU A 123 16.30 7.03 9.86
CA LEU A 123 16.63 7.89 11.01
C LEU A 123 16.13 7.28 12.32
N PHE A 124 14.88 6.84 12.37
CA PHE A 124 14.31 6.17 13.54
C PHE A 124 15.11 4.92 13.91
N SER A 125 15.36 4.03 12.94
CA SER A 125 16.10 2.80 13.19
C SER A 125 17.51 3.07 13.71
N MET A 126 18.21 4.00 13.06
CA MET A 126 19.56 4.40 13.46
C MET A 126 19.58 4.96 14.87
N ALA A 127 18.68 5.90 15.18
CA ALA A 127 18.58 6.51 16.50
C ALA A 127 18.34 5.44 17.58
N LYS A 128 17.40 4.53 17.32
CA LYS A 128 17.12 3.39 18.21
C LYS A 128 18.36 2.52 18.42
N SER A 129 19.11 2.20 17.36
CA SER A 129 20.30 1.32 17.42
C SER A 129 21.47 1.89 18.23
N ILE A 130 21.50 3.21 18.45
CA ILE A 130 22.56 3.90 19.20
C ILE A 130 22.05 4.56 20.48
N GLY A 131 20.82 4.21 20.92
CA GLY A 131 20.23 4.73 22.16
C GLY A 131 19.98 6.24 22.14
N ARG A 132 19.59 6.80 20.99
CA ARG A 132 19.28 8.22 20.80
C ARG A 132 17.83 8.41 20.36
N PHE A 133 17.27 9.58 20.62
CA PHE A 133 15.96 9.98 20.14
C PHE A 133 16.07 10.57 18.71
N PRO A 134 15.24 10.15 17.74
CA PRO A 134 15.30 10.67 16.38
C PRO A 134 14.73 12.08 16.29
N GLY A 135 15.36 12.94 15.50
CA GLY A 135 14.84 14.27 15.23
C GLY A 135 15.39 14.89 13.95
N ILE A 136 14.96 16.12 13.69
CA ILE A 136 15.35 16.92 12.55
C ILE A 136 16.02 18.18 13.11
N SER A 137 17.19 18.49 12.57
CA SER A 137 17.88 19.73 12.94
C SER A 137 17.18 20.92 12.30
N ASN A 138 16.70 21.85 13.13
CA ASN A 138 16.01 23.06 12.70
C ASN A 138 17.01 24.18 12.42
N THR A 139 17.80 24.01 11.36
CA THR A 139 18.72 25.04 10.86
C THR A 139 18.02 26.00 9.88
N SER A 140 16.71 26.26 10.04
CA SER A 140 15.83 27.07 9.17
C SER A 140 15.42 26.47 7.82
N THR A 141 15.71 25.20 7.53
CA THR A 141 15.53 24.62 6.18
C THR A 141 14.75 23.30 6.09
N TRP A 142 14.06 22.83 7.15
CA TRP A 142 13.03 21.80 6.93
C TRP A 142 11.78 22.46 6.35
N THR A 143 11.91 22.85 5.09
CA THR A 143 10.80 23.24 4.26
C THR A 143 10.82 22.28 3.09
N CYS A 144 10.34 21.04 3.32
CA CYS A 144 9.93 20.17 2.20
C CYS A 144 8.66 20.73 1.51
N ASP A 145 8.52 22.06 1.49
CA ASP A 145 7.35 22.88 1.21
C ASP A 145 7.08 23.01 -0.29
N LYS A 146 8.05 22.60 -1.13
CA LYS A 146 7.84 22.48 -2.58
C LYS A 146 6.89 21.35 -2.96
N LEU A 147 6.48 20.51 -2.01
CA LEU A 147 5.28 19.73 -2.17
C LEU A 147 4.10 20.60 -1.73
N ASN A 148 3.10 20.75 -2.59
CA ASN A 148 1.88 21.56 -2.42
C ASN A 148 1.02 21.24 -1.15
N SER A 149 1.56 20.59 -0.12
CA SER A 149 0.93 20.37 1.18
C SER A 149 2.01 20.20 2.25
N PRO A 150 2.36 21.24 3.04
CA PRO A 150 3.31 21.15 4.16
C PRO A 150 2.87 20.12 5.24
N ASN A 151 1.67 19.56 5.12
CA ASN A 151 1.07 18.62 6.06
C ASN A 151 0.92 17.21 5.49
N GLU A 152 1.56 16.83 4.37
CA GLU A 152 1.33 15.51 3.77
C GLU A 152 1.71 14.35 4.73
N ILE A 153 2.86 14.43 5.41
CA ILE A 153 3.27 13.42 6.39
C ILE A 153 2.33 13.42 7.60
N GLU A 154 1.94 14.59 8.11
CA GLU A 154 1.00 14.72 9.22
C GLU A 154 -0.37 14.10 8.89
N ASN A 155 -0.93 14.47 7.73
CA ASN A 155 -2.23 14.00 7.27
C ASN A 155 -2.22 12.51 6.90
N THR A 156 -1.07 11.99 6.46
CA THR A 156 -0.94 10.59 6.04
C THR A 156 -0.58 9.69 7.22
N PHE A 157 0.42 10.07 8.02
CA PHE A 157 1.04 9.26 9.08
C PHE A 157 1.13 10.07 10.39
N PRO A 158 0.00 10.31 11.08
CA PRO A 158 -0.04 11.20 12.24
C PRO A 158 0.83 10.72 13.40
N ILE A 159 1.02 9.40 13.56
CA ILE A 159 1.89 8.82 14.60
C ILE A 159 3.36 9.13 14.32
N LEU A 160 3.80 8.95 13.06
CA LEU A 160 5.15 9.35 12.67
C LEU A 160 5.35 10.83 12.93
N TYR A 161 4.43 11.68 12.46
CA TYR A 161 4.55 13.11 12.63
C TYR A 161 4.67 13.53 14.09
N SER A 162 3.85 12.98 15.00
CA SER A 162 3.93 13.28 16.43
C SER A 162 5.21 12.79 17.10
N SER A 163 5.90 11.81 16.51
CA SER A 163 7.21 11.33 16.96
C SER A 163 8.38 12.21 16.55
N LEU A 164 8.22 13.08 15.54
CA LEU A 164 9.30 13.94 15.05
C LEU A 164 9.55 15.10 16.01
N ARG A 165 10.83 15.47 16.16
CA ARG A 165 11.26 16.65 16.92
C ARG A 165 12.07 17.54 16.01
N TYR A 166 11.71 18.82 15.97
CA TYR A 166 12.44 19.85 15.25
C TYR A 166 13.22 20.64 16.28
N LEU A 167 14.54 20.48 16.31
CA LEU A 167 15.38 21.04 17.36
C LEU A 167 16.39 22.03 16.78
N GLN A 168 16.41 23.23 17.33
CA GLN A 168 17.51 24.16 17.12
C GLN A 168 18.68 23.73 18.00
N THR A 169 19.85 23.63 17.41
CA THR A 169 21.04 23.06 18.05
C THR A 169 22.09 24.11 18.34
N ASP A 170 22.71 24.05 19.52
CA ASP A 170 23.87 24.87 19.87
C ASP A 170 25.17 24.19 19.41
N PRO A 171 26.08 24.88 18.70
CA PRO A 171 27.37 24.32 18.28
C PRO A 171 28.19 23.68 19.42
N SER A 172 28.10 24.18 20.65
CA SER A 172 28.82 23.66 21.82
C SER A 172 28.34 22.28 22.28
N THR A 173 27.09 21.91 21.96
CA THR A 173 26.47 20.64 22.38
C THR A 173 26.20 19.70 21.21
N SER A 174 26.69 20.07 20.01
CA SER A 174 26.36 19.41 18.76
C SER A 174 27.61 18.97 18.01
N VAL A 175 27.49 17.89 17.26
CA VAL A 175 28.54 17.43 16.33
C VAL A 175 27.91 17.01 15.01
N TYR A 176 28.51 17.43 13.90
CA TYR A 176 28.13 16.98 12.56
C TYR A 176 29.04 15.85 12.12
N ASP A 177 28.47 14.76 11.64
CA ASP A 177 29.19 13.65 11.03
C ASP A 177 28.75 13.47 9.57
N ASN A 178 29.72 13.50 8.65
CA ASN A 178 29.49 13.45 7.20
C ASN A 178 29.53 12.02 6.61
N LEU A 179 29.41 10.96 7.43
CA LEU A 179 29.55 9.55 7.04
C LEU A 179 28.78 9.20 5.75
N PHE A 180 27.52 9.62 5.63
CA PHE A 180 26.68 9.25 4.48
C PHE A 180 26.93 10.09 3.24
N GLU A 181 27.51 11.29 3.37
CA GLU A 181 28.00 12.05 2.21
C GLU A 181 29.23 11.36 1.63
N ALA A 182 30.16 10.94 2.49
CA ALA A 182 31.39 10.27 2.08
C ALA A 182 31.16 8.85 1.52
N ASN A 183 30.07 8.20 1.92
CA ASN A 183 29.76 6.82 1.56
C ASN A 183 28.36 6.67 1.00
N CYS A 184 27.94 7.59 0.12
CA CYS A 184 26.59 7.53 -0.42
C CYS A 184 26.26 6.13 -0.90
N CYS A 185 25.00 5.78 -0.66
CA CYS A 185 24.34 4.71 -1.38
C CYS A 185 24.86 3.31 -0.98
N ARG A 186 25.63 3.22 0.12
CA ARG A 186 26.08 1.96 0.73
C ARG A 186 25.51 1.82 2.14
N TYR A 187 25.08 0.62 2.49
CA TYR A 187 24.74 0.29 3.87
C TYR A 187 26.01 0.30 4.72
N ILE A 188 25.93 0.96 5.88
CA ILE A 188 26.99 0.99 6.88
C ILE A 188 26.38 0.66 8.23
N ASN A 189 27.01 -0.26 8.97
CA ASN A 189 26.66 -0.50 10.36
C ASN A 189 27.17 0.66 11.22
N ILE A 190 26.25 1.47 11.73
CA ILE A 190 26.55 2.71 12.43
C ILE A 190 26.85 2.54 13.92
N THR A 191 26.53 1.39 14.53
CA THR A 191 26.53 1.24 16.00
C THR A 191 27.91 1.55 16.57
N ASN A 192 28.96 0.94 16.03
CA ASN A 192 30.33 1.16 16.50
C ASN A 192 30.88 2.54 16.09
N ILE A 193 30.39 3.11 15.01
CA ILE A 193 30.87 4.39 14.47
C ILE A 193 30.37 5.56 15.32
N PHE A 194 29.09 5.53 15.69
CA PHE A 194 28.44 6.66 16.37
C PHE A 194 28.52 6.60 17.89
N ASN A 195 28.88 5.46 18.49
CA ASN A 195 29.09 5.32 19.93
C ASN A 195 30.23 6.20 20.50
N LYS A 196 31.15 6.66 19.64
CA LYS A 196 32.21 7.60 20.00
C LYS A 196 31.69 8.99 20.36
N TYR A 197 30.52 9.38 19.85
CA TYR A 197 29.96 10.71 20.07
C TYR A 197 29.26 10.81 21.42
N LYS A 198 29.70 11.76 22.25
CA LYS A 198 29.15 12.01 23.58
C LYS A 198 28.20 13.20 23.63
N GLN A 199 28.21 14.04 22.60
CA GLN A 199 27.38 15.22 22.42
C GLN A 199 25.88 14.89 22.51
N ASN A 200 25.12 15.85 23.01
CA ASN A 200 23.66 15.74 23.12
C ASN A 200 23.04 15.64 21.73
N TYR A 201 23.54 16.40 20.76
CA TYR A 201 23.05 16.36 19.39
C TYR A 201 24.11 15.78 18.46
N LEU A 202 23.85 14.59 17.91
CA LEU A 202 24.59 14.06 16.77
C LEU A 202 23.81 14.39 15.52
N ILE A 203 24.39 15.15 14.60
CA ILE A 203 23.76 15.61 13.37
C ILE A 203 24.36 14.84 12.19
N VAL A 204 23.51 14.31 11.31
CA VAL A 204 23.90 13.55 10.13
C VAL A 204 23.17 14.02 8.88
N PRO A 205 23.78 13.87 7.69
CA PRO A 205 23.09 14.05 6.42
C PRO A 205 22.05 12.93 6.20
N PRO A 206 21.17 13.07 5.21
CA PRO A 206 20.15 12.07 4.90
C PRO A 206 20.78 10.69 4.61
N PRO A 207 20.30 9.62 5.26
CA PRO A 207 20.88 8.29 5.11
C PRO A 207 20.49 7.63 3.76
N PRO A 208 21.25 6.62 3.31
CA PRO A 208 20.99 5.93 2.05
C PRO A 208 19.73 5.07 2.08
N GLN A 209 19.18 4.78 0.88
CA GLN A 209 17.98 3.97 0.72
C GLN A 209 18.22 2.46 0.82
N SER A 210 18.57 1.95 2.01
CA SER A 210 18.89 0.53 2.21
C SER A 210 17.98 -0.21 3.21
N PRO A 211 17.26 -1.28 2.79
CA PRO A 211 16.30 -1.99 3.65
C PRO A 211 16.95 -2.66 4.86
N LYS A 212 18.27 -2.88 4.83
CA LYS A 212 19.05 -3.43 5.95
C LYS A 212 18.93 -2.61 7.23
N PHE A 213 18.63 -1.32 7.12
CA PHE A 213 18.36 -0.51 8.31
C PHE A 213 17.05 -0.89 9.01
N LEU A 214 16.09 -1.51 8.33
CA LEU A 214 14.74 -1.73 8.88
C LEU A 214 14.55 -3.13 9.46
N GLU A 215 15.46 -4.08 9.18
CA GLU A 215 15.33 -5.51 9.52
C GLU A 215 14.96 -5.78 10.99
N ASN A 216 15.49 -4.98 11.92
CA ASN A 216 15.29 -5.15 13.37
C ASN A 216 14.20 -4.25 13.97
N VAL A 217 13.50 -3.47 13.15
CA VAL A 217 12.50 -2.49 13.60
C VAL A 217 11.20 -2.55 12.79
N ASN A 218 10.96 -3.64 12.06
CA ASN A 218 9.82 -3.79 11.16
C ASN A 218 8.47 -3.48 11.84
N ALA A 219 8.28 -3.97 13.09
CA ALA A 219 7.06 -3.77 13.85
C ALA A 219 6.83 -2.30 14.22
N GLU A 220 7.87 -1.59 14.64
CA GLU A 220 7.81 -0.17 14.97
C GLU A 220 7.61 0.69 13.73
N ILE A 221 8.30 0.36 12.62
CA ILE A 221 8.07 1.03 11.34
C ILE A 221 6.61 0.92 10.92
N ARG A 222 5.99 -0.26 11.07
CA ARG A 222 4.55 -0.44 10.80
C ARG A 222 3.68 0.45 11.69
N GLN A 223 4.04 0.62 12.95
CA GLN A 223 3.30 1.49 13.88
C GLN A 223 3.45 2.97 13.54
N LEU A 224 4.66 3.41 13.16
CA LEU A 224 4.92 4.80 12.76
C LEU A 224 4.16 5.16 11.48
N PHE A 225 4.17 4.27 10.47
CA PHE A 225 3.50 4.49 9.19
C PHE A 225 2.04 3.99 9.17
N ARG A 226 1.34 4.01 10.31
CA ARG A 226 -0.11 3.82 10.32
C ARG A 226 -0.77 5.00 9.64
N PHE A 227 -1.58 4.71 8.63
CA PHE A 227 -2.38 5.71 7.94
C PHE A 227 -3.36 6.39 8.88
N SER A 228 -3.63 7.68 8.65
CA SER A 228 -4.64 8.42 9.40
C SER A 228 -6.03 7.78 9.26
N LYS A 229 -6.86 7.93 10.31
CA LYS A 229 -8.25 7.43 10.31
C LYS A 229 -9.04 7.94 9.10
N LYS A 230 -8.83 9.20 8.71
CA LYS A 230 -9.47 9.82 7.54
C LYS A 230 -9.11 9.10 6.24
N ILE A 231 -7.83 8.79 6.02
CA ILE A 231 -7.40 8.03 4.83
C ILE A 231 -7.97 6.62 4.87
N ASN A 232 -7.85 5.91 6.00
CA ASN A 232 -8.36 4.54 6.12
C ASN A 232 -9.86 4.44 5.80
N ILE A 233 -10.68 5.33 6.35
CA ILE A 233 -12.14 5.34 6.09
C ILE A 233 -12.42 5.58 4.62
N LYS A 234 -11.78 6.59 4.02
CA LYS A 234 -12.01 6.96 2.62
C LYS A 234 -11.57 5.85 1.66
N VAL A 235 -10.42 5.24 1.93
CA VAL A 235 -9.88 4.15 1.10
C VAL A 235 -10.71 2.87 1.26
N ALA A 236 -11.12 2.52 2.47
CA ALA A 236 -11.98 1.37 2.71
C ALA A 236 -13.32 1.50 1.94
N ALA A 237 -13.99 2.64 2.07
CA ALA A 237 -15.22 2.91 1.33
C ALA A 237 -15.02 2.82 -0.20
N TYR A 238 -13.87 3.28 -0.70
CA TYR A 238 -13.56 3.20 -2.13
C TYR A 238 -13.22 1.78 -2.61
N ILE A 239 -12.54 0.98 -1.78
CA ILE A 239 -12.31 -0.45 -2.06
C ILE A 239 -13.65 -1.17 -2.16
N ASP A 240 -14.57 -0.91 -1.24
CA ASP A 240 -15.90 -1.50 -1.25
C ASP A 240 -16.68 -1.07 -2.51
N GLU A 241 -16.65 0.21 -2.88
CA GLU A 241 -17.25 0.71 -4.12
C GLU A 241 -16.67 -0.02 -5.36
N LEU A 242 -15.34 -0.09 -5.47
CA LEU A 242 -14.67 -0.60 -6.66
C LEU A 242 -14.86 -2.12 -6.83
N ILE A 243 -14.85 -2.87 -5.72
CA ILE A 243 -14.79 -4.34 -5.73
C ILE A 243 -16.18 -4.95 -5.49
N THR A 244 -17.07 -4.29 -4.75
CA THR A 244 -18.42 -4.80 -4.41
C THR A 244 -19.49 -4.29 -5.39
N TRP A 245 -19.41 -3.03 -5.86
CA TRP A 245 -20.55 -2.38 -6.54
C TRP A 245 -20.66 -2.68 -8.04
N LYS A 246 -19.62 -3.21 -8.71
CA LYS A 246 -19.72 -3.57 -10.14
C LYS A 246 -20.58 -4.80 -10.43
N GLY A 247 -21.30 -5.33 -9.43
CA GLY A 247 -22.27 -6.43 -9.54
C GLY A 247 -23.73 -6.04 -9.81
N PHE A 248 -24.06 -4.81 -10.21
CA PHE A 248 -25.44 -4.46 -10.58
C PHE A 248 -25.76 -4.90 -12.02
N SER A 249 -25.90 -6.22 -12.22
CA SER A 249 -26.67 -6.77 -13.34
C SER A 249 -28.14 -6.77 -12.95
N PHE A 250 -28.99 -6.25 -13.84
CA PHE A 250 -30.46 -6.15 -13.76
C PHE A 250 -31.20 -7.50 -13.48
N LEU A 251 -30.47 -8.60 -13.30
CA LEU A 251 -30.98 -9.97 -13.16
C LEU A 251 -30.49 -10.73 -11.91
N GLY A 252 -29.84 -10.09 -10.94
CA GLY A 252 -29.69 -10.67 -9.59
C GLY A 252 -28.90 -11.99 -9.50
N LEU A 253 -27.92 -12.21 -10.38
CA LEU A 253 -27.02 -13.37 -10.29
C LEU A 253 -25.61 -13.00 -10.77
N TYR A 254 -24.79 -12.41 -9.90
CA TYR A 254 -23.35 -12.64 -9.85
C TYR A 254 -22.84 -12.35 -8.43
N SER A 255 -22.08 -13.28 -7.87
CA SER A 255 -21.45 -13.20 -6.55
C SER A 255 -20.40 -12.12 -6.52
N VAL A 256 -20.42 -11.34 -5.44
CA VAL A 256 -19.48 -10.29 -5.08
C VAL A 256 -18.02 -10.73 -5.27
N ASP A 257 -17.19 -9.94 -5.99
CA ASP A 257 -15.76 -10.20 -6.22
C ASP A 257 -14.89 -10.05 -4.95
N GLN A 258 -15.49 -10.06 -3.76
CA GLN A 258 -14.79 -10.02 -2.48
C GLN A 258 -13.93 -11.27 -2.24
N SER A 259 -14.25 -12.40 -2.87
CA SER A 259 -13.53 -13.67 -2.67
C SER A 259 -12.35 -13.91 -3.62
N SER A 260 -12.14 -13.06 -4.64
CA SER A 260 -10.97 -13.23 -5.51
C SER A 260 -9.69 -12.72 -4.87
N HIS A 261 -8.58 -13.38 -5.18
CA HIS A 261 -7.24 -12.92 -4.87
C HIS A 261 -6.91 -11.69 -5.73
N LYS A 262 -6.54 -10.60 -5.09
CA LYS A 262 -6.21 -9.32 -5.73
C LYS A 262 -4.73 -9.28 -6.08
N PHE A 263 -4.43 -9.53 -7.35
CA PHE A 263 -3.08 -9.37 -7.90
C PHE A 263 -2.89 -7.95 -8.42
N CYS A 264 -2.12 -7.15 -7.68
CA CYS A 264 -1.84 -5.78 -8.03
C CYS A 264 -0.58 -5.64 -8.89
N VAL A 265 -0.62 -4.73 -9.86
CA VAL A 265 0.50 -4.40 -10.73
C VAL A 265 0.77 -2.91 -10.64
N HIS A 266 1.89 -2.53 -10.05
CA HIS A 266 2.31 -1.15 -9.95
C HIS A 266 3.18 -0.75 -11.14
N THR A 267 2.83 0.37 -11.77
CA THR A 267 3.55 0.98 -12.90
C THR A 267 4.12 2.35 -12.53
N ARG A 268 5.31 2.68 -13.03
CA ARG A 268 5.98 3.97 -12.86
C ARG A 268 6.56 4.40 -14.20
N ARG A 269 5.99 5.45 -14.81
CA ARG A 269 6.44 5.96 -16.11
C ARG A 269 6.87 7.41 -16.07
N GLY A 270 6.20 8.26 -15.28
CA GLY A 270 6.25 9.72 -15.31
C GLY A 270 7.65 10.30 -15.51
N ASP A 271 8.42 10.45 -14.43
CA ASP A 271 9.77 11.01 -14.49
C ASP A 271 10.87 9.95 -14.72
N PHE A 272 10.52 8.67 -14.79
CA PHE A 272 11.49 7.60 -14.97
C PHE A 272 11.91 7.48 -16.44
N GLY A 273 13.20 7.27 -16.66
CA GLY A 273 13.80 7.15 -17.98
C GLY A 273 14.21 8.49 -18.61
N PRO A 274 14.78 8.43 -19.82
CA PRO A 274 15.25 9.63 -20.52
C PRO A 274 14.10 10.57 -20.91
N PRO A 275 14.29 11.90 -20.87
CA PRO A 275 15.55 12.59 -20.54
C PRO A 275 15.73 12.88 -19.05
N LYS A 276 14.69 12.73 -18.22
CA LYS A 276 14.65 13.29 -16.87
C LYS A 276 15.47 12.50 -15.85
N TRP A 277 15.36 11.16 -15.83
CA TRP A 277 16.11 10.29 -14.93
C TRP A 277 16.55 8.99 -15.62
N PRO A 278 17.61 9.01 -16.43
CA PRO A 278 18.04 7.85 -17.22
C PRO A 278 18.54 6.67 -16.36
N MET A 279 18.90 6.90 -15.10
CA MET A 279 19.29 5.86 -14.15
C MET A 279 18.13 5.02 -13.61
N HIS A 280 16.89 5.47 -13.81
CA HIS A 280 15.69 4.76 -13.37
C HIS A 280 14.95 4.17 -14.57
N ALA A 281 14.91 2.83 -14.64
CA ALA A 281 14.13 2.14 -15.65
C ALA A 281 12.64 2.39 -15.42
N ARG A 282 11.98 2.99 -16.41
CA ARG A 282 10.52 3.13 -16.42
C ARG A 282 9.86 1.77 -16.65
N THR A 283 8.58 1.69 -16.30
CA THR A 283 7.75 0.55 -16.67
C THR A 283 7.69 0.39 -18.19
N GLU A 284 8.03 -0.81 -18.67
CA GLU A 284 7.96 -1.21 -20.06
C GLU A 284 6.77 -2.14 -20.33
N LYS A 285 6.06 -1.91 -21.44
CA LYS A 285 4.81 -2.60 -21.80
C LYS A 285 4.99 -4.11 -21.90
N ASN A 286 5.94 -4.53 -22.74
CA ASN A 286 6.20 -5.93 -23.04
C ASN A 286 6.63 -6.71 -21.78
N PHE A 287 7.47 -6.10 -20.94
CA PHE A 287 7.82 -6.69 -19.65
C PHE A 287 6.59 -6.88 -18.76
N THR A 288 5.78 -5.83 -18.62
CA THR A 288 4.59 -5.83 -17.76
C THR A 288 3.59 -6.92 -18.17
N GLU A 289 3.26 -7.01 -19.46
CA GLU A 289 2.30 -8.00 -19.98
C GLU A 289 2.80 -9.44 -19.77
N ASN A 290 4.08 -9.71 -20.07
CA ASN A 290 4.67 -11.03 -19.86
C ASN A 290 4.78 -11.40 -18.39
N ALA A 291 5.16 -10.46 -17.53
CA ALA A 291 5.25 -10.67 -16.09
C ALA A 291 3.87 -10.95 -15.47
N ILE A 292 2.83 -10.24 -15.91
CA ILE A 292 1.45 -10.53 -15.52
C ILE A 292 1.10 -11.97 -15.89
N LYS A 293 1.25 -12.35 -17.17
CA LYS A 293 0.95 -13.70 -17.65
C LYS A 293 1.68 -14.78 -16.83
N PHE A 294 2.98 -14.60 -16.61
CA PHE A 294 3.80 -15.52 -15.83
C PHE A 294 3.30 -15.66 -14.39
N ILE A 295 3.08 -14.54 -13.69
CA ILE A 295 2.68 -14.55 -12.28
C ILE A 295 1.31 -15.19 -12.09
N LEU A 296 0.38 -14.96 -13.01
CA LEU A 296 -0.94 -15.61 -12.95
C LEU A 296 -0.84 -17.13 -13.04
N GLY A 297 -0.04 -17.63 -13.98
CA GLY A 297 0.27 -19.07 -14.08
C GLY A 297 0.93 -19.59 -12.81
N TYR A 298 1.92 -18.86 -12.28
CA TYR A 298 2.62 -19.21 -11.04
C TYR A 298 1.70 -19.24 -9.81
N LEU A 299 0.80 -18.26 -9.66
CA LEU A 299 -0.18 -18.21 -8.57
C LEU A 299 -1.16 -19.39 -8.65
N HIS A 300 -1.62 -19.71 -9.86
CA HIS A 300 -2.48 -20.85 -10.12
C HIS A 300 -1.78 -22.19 -9.81
N GLU A 301 -0.60 -22.42 -10.40
CA GLU A 301 0.09 -23.72 -10.33
C GLU A 301 0.64 -24.00 -8.93
N LYS A 302 1.34 -23.02 -8.34
CA LYS A 302 2.06 -23.20 -7.08
C LYS A 302 1.19 -23.02 -5.86
N TYR A 303 0.26 -22.08 -5.90
CA TYR A 303 -0.56 -21.72 -4.73
C TYR A 303 -2.03 -22.13 -4.87
N LYS A 304 -2.43 -22.73 -5.99
CA LYS A 304 -3.81 -23.18 -6.26
C LYS A 304 -4.83 -22.04 -6.18
N ILE A 305 -4.40 -20.83 -6.51
CA ILE A 305 -5.27 -19.65 -6.53
C ILE A 305 -5.96 -19.58 -7.90
N LEU A 306 -7.24 -19.94 -7.93
CA LEU A 306 -8.02 -20.02 -9.18
C LEU A 306 -8.73 -18.72 -9.53
N ASN A 307 -9.28 -18.03 -8.53
CA ASN A 307 -10.05 -16.80 -8.72
C ASN A 307 -9.15 -15.58 -8.47
N ILE A 308 -8.60 -14.99 -9.55
CA ILE A 308 -7.71 -13.83 -9.48
C ILE A 308 -8.34 -12.64 -10.18
N SER A 309 -8.34 -11.49 -9.49
CA SER A 309 -8.64 -10.18 -10.07
C SER A 309 -7.37 -9.33 -10.13
N ILE A 310 -7.22 -8.57 -11.20
CA ILE A 310 -6.02 -7.75 -11.44
C ILE A 310 -6.33 -6.30 -11.12
N VAL A 311 -5.47 -5.67 -10.32
CA VAL A 311 -5.60 -4.25 -9.99
C VAL A 311 -4.39 -3.50 -10.54
N LEU A 312 -4.61 -2.60 -11.49
CA LEU A 312 -3.55 -1.85 -12.15
C LEU A 312 -3.35 -0.50 -11.47
N LEU A 313 -2.20 -0.34 -10.82
CA LEU A 313 -1.79 0.85 -10.09
C LEU A 313 -0.80 1.67 -10.93
N GLY A 314 -1.01 2.98 -11.00
CA GLY A 314 -0.16 3.86 -11.81
C GLY A 314 -0.82 5.20 -12.15
N GLU A 315 0.04 6.18 -12.45
CA GLU A 315 -0.37 7.54 -12.84
C GLU A 315 -0.86 7.61 -14.30
N ASP A 316 -0.23 6.85 -15.20
CA ASP A 316 -0.51 6.84 -16.64
C ASP A 316 -1.67 5.90 -16.95
N LYS A 317 -2.90 6.41 -16.83
CA LYS A 317 -4.13 5.61 -16.99
C LYS A 317 -4.30 5.11 -18.43
N ASP A 318 -3.77 5.81 -19.42
CA ASP A 318 -3.89 5.40 -20.83
C ASP A 318 -2.98 4.19 -21.09
N PHE A 319 -1.74 4.23 -20.61
CA PHE A 319 -0.86 3.07 -20.63
C PHE A 319 -1.49 1.84 -19.97
N LEU A 320 -2.13 2.00 -18.81
CA LEU A 320 -2.78 0.90 -18.11
C LEU A 320 -3.93 0.28 -18.94
N ARG A 321 -4.69 1.10 -19.65
CA ARG A 321 -5.79 0.63 -20.53
C ARG A 321 -5.28 -0.07 -21.79
N GLU A 322 -4.09 0.29 -22.24
CA GLU A 322 -3.46 -0.29 -23.44
C GLU A 322 -2.76 -1.63 -23.19
N LEU A 323 -2.61 -2.07 -21.93
CA LEU A 323 -2.00 -3.36 -21.60
C LEU A 323 -2.84 -4.51 -22.17
N ASN A 324 -2.20 -5.39 -22.94
CA ASN A 324 -2.82 -6.57 -23.52
C ASN A 324 -2.81 -7.74 -22.53
N ILE A 325 -3.78 -7.73 -21.62
CA ILE A 325 -4.04 -8.79 -20.65
C ILE A 325 -5.09 -9.75 -21.22
N SER A 326 -4.96 -11.05 -20.96
CA SER A 326 -5.75 -12.10 -21.62
C SER A 326 -7.26 -11.89 -21.54
N GLN A 327 -8.01 -12.34 -22.56
CA GLN A 327 -9.46 -12.15 -22.66
C GLN A 327 -10.22 -12.68 -21.43
N GLU A 328 -9.79 -13.83 -20.91
CA GLU A 328 -10.39 -14.48 -19.73
C GLU A 328 -10.33 -13.61 -18.47
N GLN A 329 -9.38 -12.68 -18.41
CA GLN A 329 -9.16 -11.82 -17.25
C GLN A 329 -9.69 -10.42 -17.43
N ARG A 330 -10.05 -9.99 -18.66
CA ARG A 330 -10.49 -8.62 -18.93
C ARG A 330 -11.65 -8.15 -18.05
N ASN A 331 -12.57 -9.06 -17.71
CA ASN A 331 -13.73 -8.75 -16.87
C ASN A 331 -13.39 -8.60 -15.37
N LYS A 332 -12.13 -8.86 -14.98
CA LYS A 332 -11.63 -8.80 -13.61
C LYS A 332 -10.44 -7.84 -13.46
N ILE A 333 -10.34 -6.86 -14.37
CA ILE A 333 -9.33 -5.80 -14.31
C ILE A 333 -9.94 -4.54 -13.68
N TYR A 334 -9.27 -4.04 -12.66
CA TYR A 334 -9.65 -2.84 -11.94
C TYR A 334 -8.54 -1.79 -12.10
N ILE A 335 -8.92 -0.59 -12.54
CA ILE A 335 -8.04 0.57 -12.60
C ILE A 335 -8.60 1.61 -11.61
N PRO A 336 -7.96 1.81 -10.44
CA PRO A 336 -8.41 2.81 -9.48
C PRO A 336 -8.41 4.22 -10.08
N LYS A 337 -9.35 5.05 -9.63
CA LYS A 337 -9.39 6.48 -9.93
C LYS A 337 -8.16 7.18 -9.33
N ALA A 338 -7.83 8.36 -9.84
CA ALA A 338 -6.76 9.17 -9.26
C ALA A 338 -7.09 9.52 -7.80
N MET A 339 -6.10 9.36 -6.93
CA MET A 339 -6.15 9.67 -5.50
C MET A 339 -4.89 10.45 -5.13
N ASN A 340 -4.87 11.09 -3.95
CA ASN A 340 -3.60 11.62 -3.45
C ASN A 340 -2.65 10.47 -3.09
N ARG A 341 -1.35 10.77 -2.97
CA ARG A 341 -0.31 9.75 -2.76
C ARG A 341 -0.49 8.93 -1.48
N GLY A 342 -0.99 9.54 -0.40
CA GLY A 342 -1.26 8.82 0.85
C GLY A 342 -2.42 7.82 0.68
N GLU A 343 -3.51 8.25 0.05
CA GLU A 343 -4.67 7.42 -0.27
C GLU A 343 -4.35 6.30 -1.25
N ASP A 344 -3.61 6.59 -2.33
CA ASP A 344 -3.21 5.61 -3.34
C ASP A 344 -2.28 4.53 -2.75
N MET A 345 -1.32 4.92 -1.90
CA MET A 345 -0.46 3.96 -1.18
C MET A 345 -1.28 3.10 -0.21
N CYS A 346 -2.17 3.71 0.56
CA CYS A 346 -3.06 2.99 1.47
C CYS A 346 -3.95 2.01 0.70
N PHE A 347 -4.49 2.42 -0.44
CA PHE A 347 -5.27 1.56 -1.32
C PHE A 347 -4.45 0.35 -1.77
N GLY A 348 -3.23 0.55 -2.26
CA GLY A 348 -2.34 -0.54 -2.67
C GLY A 348 -1.99 -1.50 -1.53
N ILE A 349 -1.94 -1.05 -0.27
CA ILE A 349 -1.65 -1.92 0.88
C ILE A 349 -2.91 -2.69 1.32
N TRP A 350 -4.09 -2.09 1.21
CA TRP A 350 -5.35 -2.67 1.71
C TRP A 350 -6.08 -3.54 0.70
N ALA A 351 -5.97 -3.21 -0.59
CA ALA A 351 -6.68 -3.88 -1.66
C ALA A 351 -5.93 -5.09 -2.23
N CYS A 352 -4.61 -5.15 -2.05
CA CYS A 352 -3.77 -6.15 -2.72
C CYS A 352 -3.50 -7.37 -1.84
N ASP A 353 -3.52 -8.56 -2.43
CA ASP A 353 -3.03 -9.80 -1.81
C ASP A 353 -1.63 -10.17 -2.34
N SER A 354 -1.28 -9.68 -3.51
CA SER A 354 0.05 -9.80 -4.12
C SER A 354 0.36 -8.59 -4.98
N LEU A 355 1.64 -8.30 -5.18
CA LEU A 355 2.07 -7.08 -5.86
C LEU A 355 3.22 -7.37 -6.82
N LEU A 356 3.09 -6.90 -8.06
CA LEU A 356 4.17 -6.81 -9.04
C LEU A 356 4.67 -5.36 -9.12
N LEU A 357 5.96 -5.14 -8.88
CA LEU A 357 6.65 -3.88 -9.13
C LEU A 357 7.31 -3.96 -10.51
N THR A 358 6.75 -3.24 -11.48
CA THR A 358 7.28 -3.22 -12.86
C THR A 358 8.47 -2.27 -13.04
N ALA A 359 8.70 -1.39 -12.07
CA ALA A 359 9.87 -0.52 -11.97
C ALA A 359 10.39 -0.60 -10.53
N SER A 360 11.39 -1.46 -10.30
CA SER A 360 11.87 -1.84 -8.96
C SER A 360 12.58 -0.73 -8.20
N SER A 361 13.13 0.28 -8.90
CA SER A 361 13.70 1.47 -8.27
C SER A 361 12.64 2.46 -7.77
N SER A 362 11.34 2.16 -7.92
CA SER A 362 10.27 2.97 -7.35
C SER A 362 10.19 2.77 -5.84
N THR A 363 10.75 3.72 -5.08
CA THR A 363 10.63 3.75 -3.61
C THR A 363 9.16 3.74 -3.17
N TYR A 364 8.26 4.32 -3.97
CA TYR A 364 6.81 4.31 -3.69
C TYR A 364 6.23 2.90 -3.73
N ALA A 365 6.52 2.15 -4.79
CA ALA A 365 6.04 0.78 -4.93
C ALA A 365 6.72 -0.15 -3.91
N TRP A 366 7.98 0.13 -3.57
CA TRP A 366 8.70 -0.58 -2.51
C TRP A 366 7.99 -0.45 -1.17
N TRP A 367 7.52 0.75 -0.79
CA TRP A 367 6.78 0.96 0.46
C TRP A 367 5.44 0.22 0.50
N ILE A 368 4.72 0.17 -0.63
CA ILE A 368 3.51 -0.66 -0.74
C ILE A 368 3.88 -2.12 -0.46
N GLY A 369 4.90 -2.65 -1.15
CA GLY A 369 5.34 -4.04 -0.98
C GLY A 369 5.80 -4.35 0.44
N TYR A 370 6.65 -3.50 1.02
CA TYR A 370 7.17 -3.65 2.37
C TYR A 370 6.05 -3.65 3.41
N LEU A 371 5.14 -2.66 3.37
CA LEU A 371 4.05 -2.59 4.35
C LEU A 371 3.00 -3.68 4.12
N LEU A 372 2.82 -4.13 2.87
CA LEU A 372 1.97 -5.26 2.53
C LEU A 372 2.50 -6.58 3.13
N GLU A 373 3.79 -6.90 2.98
CA GLU A 373 4.36 -8.13 3.58
C GLU A 373 4.16 -8.19 5.11
N GLN A 374 4.17 -7.04 5.77
CA GLN A 374 4.01 -6.93 7.22
C GLN A 374 2.55 -7.05 7.70
N THR A 375 1.55 -6.95 6.81
CA THR A 375 0.15 -7.18 7.18
C THR A 375 -0.24 -8.65 7.11
N ASN A 376 0.37 -9.43 6.20
CA ASN A 376 0.14 -10.87 6.09
C ASN A 376 1.33 -11.57 5.42
N ALA A 377 1.94 -12.54 6.09
CA ALA A 377 3.05 -13.33 5.56
C ALA A 377 2.68 -14.15 4.30
N LYS A 378 1.38 -14.29 3.98
CA LYS A 378 0.91 -14.92 2.75
C LYS A 378 1.04 -14.01 1.53
N HIS A 379 1.22 -12.70 1.70
CA HIS A 379 1.38 -11.77 0.58
C HIS A 379 2.64 -12.10 -0.23
N LYS A 380 2.53 -11.92 -1.55
CA LYS A 380 3.59 -12.25 -2.51
C LYS A 380 4.01 -11.00 -3.28
N ILE A 381 5.28 -10.63 -3.13
CA ILE A 381 5.87 -9.51 -3.84
C ILE A 381 6.76 -10.03 -4.97
N PHE A 382 6.54 -9.50 -6.16
CA PHE A 382 7.28 -9.79 -7.37
C PHE A 382 7.90 -8.49 -7.88
N HIS A 383 9.14 -8.54 -8.33
CA HIS A 383 9.83 -7.36 -8.86
C HIS A 383 10.89 -7.78 -9.88
N ASN A 384 11.17 -6.88 -10.82
CA ASN A 384 12.30 -7.01 -11.73
C ASN A 384 13.58 -6.54 -11.05
N PHE A 385 14.66 -7.32 -11.05
CA PHE A 385 15.97 -6.85 -10.59
C PHE A 385 16.90 -6.64 -11.78
#